data_AF-A0A2M9PD01-F1
#
_entry.id   AF-A0A2M9PD01-F1
#
_cell.length_a   1.000
_cell.length_b   1.000
_cell.length_c   1.000
_cell.angle_alpha   90.00
_cell.angle_beta   90.00
_cell.angle_gamma   90.00
#
_symmetry.space_group_name_H-M   'P 1'
#
loop_
_entity.id
_entity.type
_entity.pdbx_description
1 polymer ?
#
loop_
_entity_poly.entity_id
_entity_poly.type
_entity_poly.pdbx_seq_one_letter_code
_entity_poly.pdbx_strand_id
1 'polypeptide(L)' 'MITEEDGSTAVRAGRYIDDNIYLDVQTDSRGDSRAQINLEVSDSLTLRGAVGTGGNSSLGVFYERDY' A
#
# COMPACT_ATOMS: atom_id res chain seq x y z
N MET A 1 4.52 3.47 14.61
CA MET A 1 5.86 2.86 14.39
C MET A 1 5.62 1.41 14.06
N ILE A 2 6.14 0.94 12.94
CA ILE A 2 6.06 -0.46 12.50
C ILE A 2 7.49 -0.99 12.35
N THR A 3 7.72 -2.25 12.66
CA THR A 3 9.00 -2.93 12.44
C THR A 3 8.84 -3.80 11.21
N GLU A 4 9.68 -3.59 10.20
CA GLU A 4 9.66 -4.39 8.97
C GLU A 4 10.42 -5.71 9.16
N GLU A 5 10.25 -6.64 8.22
CA GLU A 5 10.81 -8.00 8.28
C GLU A 5 12.34 -8.04 8.37
N ASP A 6 13.01 -6.98 7.93
CA ASP A 6 14.47 -6.82 8.03
C ASP A 6 14.95 -6.13 9.31
N GLY A 7 14.05 -5.89 10.27
CA GLY A 7 14.35 -5.26 11.55
C GLY A 7 14.49 -3.73 11.50
N SER A 8 14.28 -3.11 10.33
CA SER A 8 14.20 -1.66 10.23
C SER A 8 12.90 -1.12 10.84
N THR A 9 12.97 0.12 11.32
CA THR A 9 11.78 0.83 11.80
C THR A 9 11.21 1.66 10.67
N ALA A 10 9.90 1.62 10.48
CA ALA A 10 9.21 2.48 9.54
C ALA A 10 8.12 3.33 10.20
N VAL A 11 7.93 4.51 9.62
CA VAL A 11 6.78 5.38 9.83
C VAL A 11 5.83 5.22 8.66
N ARG A 12 4.53 5.29 8.94
CA ARG A 12 3.47 5.11 7.96
C ARG A 12 2.44 6.21 8.15
N ALA A 13 2.03 6.84 7.06
CA ALA A 13 0.94 7.80 7.03
C ALA A 13 0.03 7.45 5.86
N GLY A 14 -1.27 7.31 6.14
CA GLY A 14 -2.27 7.01 5.13
C GLY A 14 -3.43 7.99 5.20
N ARG A 15 -4.06 8.22 4.05
CA ARG A 15 -5.19 9.11 3.89
C ARG A 15 -6.13 8.61 2.80
N TYR A 16 -7.43 8.76 3.07
CA TYR A 16 -8.47 8.62 2.07
C TYR A 16 -8.50 9.87 1.18
N ILE A 17 -8.33 9.65 -0.12
CA ILE A 17 -8.47 10.69 -1.14
C ILE A 17 -9.94 10.77 -1.58
N ASP A 18 -10.60 9.62 -1.59
CA ASP A 18 -12.02 9.44 -1.89
C ASP A 18 -12.56 8.28 -1.04
N ASP A 19 -13.88 8.05 -1.05
CA ASP A 19 -14.52 6.96 -0.32
C ASP A 19 -13.97 5.59 -0.77
N ASN A 20 -13.61 5.47 -2.06
CA ASN A 20 -13.09 4.24 -2.65
C ASN A 20 -11.58 4.28 -2.96
N ILE A 21 -10.85 5.29 -2.47
CA ILE A 21 -9.40 5.46 -2.74
C ILE A 21 -8.62 5.75 -1.45
N TYR A 22 -7.80 4.78 -1.03
CA TYR A 22 -6.89 4.90 0.09
C TYR A 22 -5.43 4.95 -0.37
N LEU A 23 -4.76 6.06 -0.06
CA LEU A 23 -3.34 6.25 -0.29
C LEU A 23 -2.57 6.05 1.02
N ASP A 24 -1.47 5.33 0.95
CA ASP A 24 -0.57 5.05 2.06
C ASP A 24 0.87 5.31 1.64
N VAL A 25 1.64 5.95 2.52
CA VAL A 25 3.07 6.16 2.34
C VAL A 25 3.78 5.66 3.59
N GLN A 26 4.83 4.88 3.35
CA GLN A 26 5.71 4.32 4.36
C GLN A 26 7.14 4.76 4.07
N THR A 27 7.88 5.15 5.10
CA THR A 27 9.31 5.43 5.03
C THR A 27 10.02 4.71 6.15
N ASP A 28 11.08 3.98 5.82
CA ASP A 28 11.91 3.28 6.79
C ASP A 28 13.07 4.14 7.32
N SER A 29 13.74 3.64 8.36
CA SER A 29 14.89 4.30 8.99
C SER A 29 16.16 4.28 8.15
N ARG A 30 16.18 3.57 7.02
CA ARG A 30 17.31 3.48 6.08
C ARG A 30 17.15 4.42 4.88
N GLY A 31 15.99 5.07 4.74
CA GLY A 31 15.69 6.01 3.67
C GLY A 31 14.88 5.40 2.52
N ASP A 32 14.48 4.13 2.62
CA ASP A 32 13.59 3.52 1.66
C ASP A 32 12.15 3.99 1.89
N SER A 33 11.49 4.42 0.82
CA SER A 33 10.11 4.86 0.84
C SER A 33 9.26 4.01 -0.08
N ARG A 34 8.06 3.67 0.39
CA ARG A 34 7.06 2.90 -0.34
C ARG A 34 5.75 3.68 -0.34
N ALA A 35 5.13 3.84 -1.51
CA ALA A 35 3.78 4.34 -1.64
C ALA A 35 2.87 3.21 -2.11
N GLN A 36 1.70 3.08 -1.49
CA GLN A 36 0.68 2.11 -1.84
C GLN A 36 -0.65 2.82 -2.06
N ILE A 37 -1.35 2.44 -3.12
CA ILE A 37 -2.71 2.88 -3.43
C ILE A 37 -3.61 1.65 -3.42
N ASN A 38 -4.74 1.76 -2.73
CA ASN A 38 -5.83 0.80 -2.80
C ASN A 38 -7.04 1.53 -3.40
N LEU A 39 -7.54 1.00 -4.50
CA LEU A 39 -8.70 1.50 -5.23
C LEU A 39 -9.78 0.42 -5.22
N GLU A 40 -10.88 0.69 -4.54
CA GLU A 40 -12.07 -0.14 -4.60
C GLU A 40 -12.83 0.24 -5.88
N VAL A 41 -12.97 -0.73 -6.79
CA VAL A 41 -13.65 -0.54 -8.08
C VAL A 41 -15.11 -0.96 -7.98
N SER A 42 -15.40 -1.96 -7.16
CA SER A 42 -16.74 -2.49 -6.86
C SER A 42 -16.70 -3.25 -5.53
N ASP A 43 -17.84 -3.58 -4.94
CA ASP A 43 -17.92 -4.31 -3.65
C ASP A 43 -17.11 -5.63 -3.62
N SER A 44 -16.88 -6.23 -4.79
CA SER A 44 -16.10 -7.46 -4.95
C SER A 44 -14.75 -7.28 -5.61
N LEU A 45 -14.36 -6.06 -6.03
CA LEU A 45 -13.14 -5.83 -6.83
C LEU A 45 -12.31 -4.68 -6.26
N THR A 46 -11.10 -5.01 -5.83
CA THR A 46 -10.09 -4.06 -5.35
C THR A 46 -8.82 -4.12 -6.20
N LEU A 47 -8.34 -2.96 -6.62
CA LEU A 47 -7.05 -2.79 -7.27
C LEU A 47 -6.03 -2.26 -6.25
N ARG A 48 -4.84 -2.84 -6.23
CA ARG A 48 -3.74 -2.41 -5.37
C ARG A 48 -2.49 -2.15 -6.19
N GLY A 49 -1.96 -0.95 -6.11
CA GLY A 49 -0.66 -0.60 -6.66
C GLY A 49 0.31 -0.25 -5.53
N ALA A 50 1.56 -0.67 -5.64
CA ALA A 50 2.62 -0.21 -4.76
C ALA A 50 3.90 0.08 -5.53
N VAL A 51 4.61 1.13 -5.11
CA VAL A 51 5.88 1.55 -5.70
C VAL A 51 6.86 1.89 -4.59
N GLY A 52 8.13 1.56 -4.77
CA GLY A 52 9.18 1.81 -3.78
C GLY A 52 10.44 2.38 -4.40
N THR A 53 11.20 3.13 -3.61
CA THR A 53 12.47 3.78 -4.00
C THR A 53 13.57 2.79 -4.39
N GLY A 54 13.53 1.56 -3.89
CA GLY A 54 14.45 0.47 -4.27
C GLY A 54 14.22 -0.11 -5.67
N GLY A 55 13.43 0.54 -6.54
CA GLY A 55 13.11 0.07 -7.89
C GLY A 55 12.03 -1.02 -7.96
N ASN A 56 11.44 -1.37 -6.81
CA ASN A 56 10.40 -2.39 -6.72
C ASN A 56 9.03 -1.75 -6.93
N SER A 57 8.24 -2.28 -7.87
CA SER A 57 6.85 -1.89 -8.07
C SER A 57 5.99 -3.14 -8.20
N SER A 58 4.79 -3.10 -7.65
CA SER A 58 3.82 -4.18 -7.75
C SER A 58 2.43 -3.64 -8.08
N LEU A 59 1.67 -4.44 -8.81
CA LEU A 59 0.28 -4.19 -9.13
C LEU A 59 -0.50 -5.49 -8.95
N GLY A 60 -1.62 -5.42 -8.25
CA GLY A 60 -2.47 -6.57 -7.92
C GLY A 60 -3.95 -6.24 -8.10
N VAL A 61 -4.70 -7.27 -8.47
CA VAL A 61 -6.16 -7.22 -8.59
C VAL A 61 -6.72 -8.28 -7.64
N PHE A 62 -7.61 -7.86 -6.76
CA PHE A 62 -8.20 -8.68 -5.71
C PHE A 62 -9.69 -8.76 -5.99
N TYR A 63 -10.20 -9.97 -6.16
CA TYR A 63 -11.62 -10.22 -6.35
C TYR A 63 -12.13 -11.12 -5.22
N GLU A 64 -13.09 -10.64 -4.45
CA GLU A 64 -13.78 -11.43 -3.44
C GLU A 64 -14.96 -12.17 -4.07
N ARG A 65 -15.01 -13.49 -3.86
CA ARG A 65 -16.13 -14.33 -4.28
C ARG A 65 -16.70 -15.02 -3.05
N ASP A 66 -17.83 -14.52 -2.57
CA ASP A 66 -18.65 -15.23 -1.60
C ASP A 66 -19.03 -16.62 -2.17
N TYR A 67 -18.83 -17.66 -1.36
CA TYR A 67 -19.12 -19.06 -1.68
C TYR A 67 -20.45 -19.52 -1.06
#